data_AF-A0A329SKF4-F1
#
_entry.id   AF-A0A329SKF4-F1
#
_cell.length_a   1.000
_cell.length_b   1.000
_cell.length_c   1.000
_cell.angle_alpha   90.00
_cell.angle_beta   90.00
_cell.angle_gamma   90.00
#
_symmetry.space_group_name_H-M   'P 1'
#
loop_
_entity.id
_entity.type
_entity.pdbx_description
1 polymer ?
#
loop_
_entity_poly.entity_id
_entity_poly.type
_entity_poly.pdbx_seq_one_letter_code
_entity_poly.pdbx_strand_id
1 'polypeptide(L)'
;MEELLEESSQDLGSVQALMIKLRSLNQAAKLRLKTLLRPVIYQETRWNSTFIMLERYFKVLEFVKDDADLEDAIPTRAENRRLKALHAELTNVESGTKALQSTKVSMADAHLFLMDSSPCAPRSLSIWVNVLISCTQRTLKRPV
;
A
#
# COMPACT_ATOMS: atom_id res chain seq x y z
N MET A 1 -6.78 -6.83 9.60
CA MET A 1 -5.80 -6.18 8.68
C MET A 1 -4.46 -5.88 9.37
N GLU A 2 -4.42 -5.49 10.66
CA GLU A 2 -3.14 -5.41 11.41
C GLU A 2 -2.45 -6.78 11.47
N GLU A 3 -3.18 -7.86 11.77
CA GLU A 3 -2.63 -9.24 11.74
C GLU A 3 -2.13 -9.68 10.35
N LEU A 4 -2.79 -9.25 9.27
CA LEU A 4 -2.40 -9.53 7.89
C LEU A 4 -1.08 -8.82 7.50
N LEU A 5 -0.92 -7.58 7.98
CA LEU A 5 0.30 -6.80 7.79
C LEU A 5 1.44 -7.32 8.68
N GLU A 6 1.12 -7.85 9.86
CA GLU A 6 2.10 -8.45 10.77
C GLU A 6 2.68 -9.75 10.17
N GLU A 7 1.83 -10.60 9.58
CA GLU A 7 2.26 -11.83 8.89
C GLU A 7 3.16 -11.54 7.68
N SER A 8 2.91 -10.43 6.99
CA SER A 8 3.69 -9.99 5.83
C SER A 8 4.77 -8.97 6.18
N SER A 9 5.02 -8.70 7.47
CA SER A 9 5.89 -7.62 7.93
C SER A 9 7.33 -7.77 7.42
N GLN A 10 7.83 -9.00 7.36
CA GLN A 10 9.16 -9.30 6.82
C GLN A 10 9.26 -8.99 5.32
N ASP A 11 8.29 -9.43 4.52
CA ASP A 11 8.26 -9.19 3.08
C ASP A 11 8.13 -7.68 2.78
N LEU A 12 7.34 -6.96 3.57
CA LEU A 12 7.19 -5.50 3.48
C LEU A 12 8.50 -4.77 3.86
N GLY A 13 9.21 -5.25 4.88
CA GLY A 13 10.52 -4.73 5.27
C GLY A 13 11.54 -4.85 4.13
N SER A 14 11.57 -5.99 3.43
CA SER A 14 12.43 -6.20 2.26
C SER A 14 12.11 -5.22 1.13
N VAL A 15 10.83 -5.01 0.83
CA VAL A 15 10.40 -4.00 -0.18
C VAL A 15 10.79 -2.58 0.26
N GLN A 16 10.62 -2.26 1.53
CA GLN A 16 10.97 -0.94 2.06
C GLN A 16 12.48 -0.68 1.95
N ALA A 17 13.30 -1.66 2.30
CA ALA A 17 14.76 -1.58 2.16
C ALA A 17 15.17 -1.35 0.69
N LEU A 18 14.54 -2.06 -0.24
CA LEU A 18 14.75 -1.84 -1.67
C LEU A 18 14.34 -0.42 -2.11
N MET A 19 13.15 0.05 -1.70
CA MET A 19 12.67 1.40 -2.02
C MET A 19 13.58 2.50 -1.46
N ILE A 20 14.16 2.29 -0.28
CA ILE A 20 15.17 3.17 0.32
C ILE A 20 16.46 3.15 -0.51
N LYS A 21 16.94 1.95 -0.89
CA LYS A 21 18.14 1.79 -1.73
C LYS A 21 17.98 2.48 -3.09
N LEU A 22 16.82 2.35 -3.72
CA LEU A 22 16.48 3.03 -4.97
C LEU A 22 16.37 4.55 -4.85
N ARG A 23 16.15 5.06 -3.63
CA ARG A 23 16.13 6.50 -3.34
C ARG A 23 17.54 7.09 -3.20
N SER A 24 18.57 6.25 -3.03
CA SER A 24 19.96 6.70 -2.96
C SER A 24 20.37 7.44 -4.24
N LEU A 25 21.26 8.43 -4.13
CA LEU A 25 21.59 9.35 -5.22
C LEU A 25 21.95 8.63 -6.54
N ASN A 26 22.82 7.63 -6.45
CA ASN A 26 23.31 6.89 -7.60
C ASN A 26 22.22 6.02 -8.23
N GLN A 27 21.45 5.28 -7.42
CA GLN A 27 20.38 4.42 -7.93
C GLN A 27 19.19 5.24 -8.45
N ALA A 28 18.89 6.37 -7.81
CA ALA A 28 17.87 7.30 -8.29
C ALA A 28 18.26 7.92 -9.64
N ALA A 29 19.54 8.24 -9.86
CA ALA A 29 20.01 8.71 -11.15
C ALA A 29 19.85 7.64 -12.24
N LYS A 30 20.28 6.39 -11.96
CA LYS A 30 20.08 5.25 -12.87
C LYS A 30 18.61 5.00 -13.18
N LEU A 31 17.75 5.02 -12.16
CA LEU A 31 16.31 4.80 -12.30
C LEU A 31 15.65 5.90 -13.15
N ARG A 32 16.11 7.16 -13.03
CA ARG A 32 15.61 8.30 -13.82
C ARG A 32 15.94 8.22 -15.30
N LEU A 33 16.99 7.49 -15.67
CA LEU A 33 17.32 7.21 -17.08
C LEU A 33 16.33 6.21 -17.70
N LYS A 34 15.82 5.28 -16.89
CA LYS A 34 14.88 4.23 -17.34
C LYS A 34 13.42 4.66 -17.21
N THR A 35 13.07 5.42 -16.18
CA THR A 35 11.67 5.77 -15.85
C THR A 35 11.54 7.14 -15.18
N LEU A 36 10.34 7.71 -15.22
CA LEU A 36 9.98 8.88 -14.42
C LEU A 36 9.43 8.52 -13.03
N LEU A 37 9.41 7.23 -12.66
CA LEU A 37 8.86 6.76 -11.40
C LEU A 37 9.82 7.08 -10.25
N ARG A 38 9.25 7.48 -9.11
CA ARG A 38 10.00 7.70 -7.87
C ARG A 38 9.63 6.63 -6.85
N PRO A 39 10.61 6.04 -6.15
CA PRO A 39 10.35 5.14 -5.02
C PRO A 39 9.51 5.84 -3.95
N VAL A 40 8.61 5.08 -3.33
CA VAL A 40 7.77 5.53 -2.22
C VAL A 40 8.12 4.70 -1.00
N ILE A 41 8.26 5.34 0.16
CA ILE A 41 8.53 4.67 1.44
C ILE A 41 7.23 4.62 2.23
N TYR A 42 6.90 3.47 2.81
CA TYR A 42 5.71 3.35 3.66
C TYR A 42 5.92 4.05 5.02
N GLN A 43 4.80 4.49 5.59
CA GLN A 43 4.69 5.11 6.91
C GLN A 43 3.74 4.26 7.75
N GLU A 44 4.20 3.74 8.89
CA GLU A 44 3.40 2.89 9.78
C GLU A 44 2.09 3.55 10.21
N THR A 45 2.11 4.87 10.39
CA THR A 45 0.94 5.65 10.81
C THR A 45 -0.13 5.79 9.73
N ARG A 46 0.08 5.32 8.49
CA ARG A 46 -0.85 5.51 7.37
C ARG A 46 -0.97 4.23 6.54
N TRP A 47 -2.05 3.48 6.71
CA TRP A 47 -2.31 2.23 5.96
C TRP A 47 -2.22 2.39 4.43
N ASN A 48 -2.67 3.54 3.89
CA ASN A 48 -2.63 3.81 2.45
C ASN A 48 -1.18 3.94 1.92
N SER A 49 -0.20 4.21 2.79
CA SER A 49 1.20 4.31 2.37
C SER A 49 1.77 2.95 1.97
N THR A 50 1.37 1.87 2.63
CA THR A 50 1.75 0.49 2.27
C THR A 50 1.15 0.12 0.91
N PHE A 51 -0.12 0.46 0.69
CA PHE A 51 -0.77 0.26 -0.61
C PHE A 51 -0.03 1.00 -1.74
N ILE A 52 0.22 2.30 -1.58
CA ILE A 52 0.93 3.10 -2.60
C ILE A 52 2.37 2.61 -2.81
N MET A 53 3.06 2.18 -1.74
CA MET A 53 4.41 1.62 -1.84
C MET A 53 4.40 0.34 -2.68
N LEU A 54 3.49 -0.59 -2.41
CA LEU A 54 3.38 -1.85 -3.16
C LEU A 54 2.98 -1.61 -4.62
N GLU A 55 2.02 -0.72 -4.85
CA GLU A 55 1.62 -0.33 -6.22
C GLU A 55 2.82 0.23 -6.99
N ARG A 56 3.63 1.07 -6.34
CA ARG A 56 4.85 1.63 -6.94
C ARG A 56 5.93 0.58 -7.14
N TYR A 57 6.10 -0.32 -6.18
CA TYR A 57 7.10 -1.38 -6.20
C TYR A 57 6.93 -2.26 -7.44
N PHE A 58 5.71 -2.75 -7.70
CA PHE A 58 5.47 -3.61 -8.85
C PHE A 58 5.76 -2.92 -10.19
N LYS A 59 5.48 -1.62 -10.30
CA LYS A 59 5.81 -0.83 -11.50
C LYS A 59 7.32 -0.62 -11.65
N VAL A 60 8.04 -0.44 -10.55
CA VAL A 60 9.50 -0.21 -10.57
C VAL A 60 10.27 -1.52 -10.80
N LEU A 61 9.75 -2.64 -10.30
CA LEU A 61 10.36 -3.97 -10.41
C LEU A 61 10.67 -4.37 -11.87
N GLU A 62 9.82 -3.97 -12.82
CA GLU A 62 10.01 -4.24 -14.25
C GLU A 62 11.28 -3.63 -14.82
N PHE A 63 11.79 -2.54 -14.24
CA PHE A 63 12.97 -1.81 -14.71
C PHE A 63 14.24 -2.13 -13.92
N VAL A 64 14.06 -2.67 -12.71
CA VAL A 64 15.13 -2.96 -11.75
C VAL A 64 15.61 -4.41 -11.82
N LYS A 65 14.80 -5.33 -12.36
CA LYS A 65 15.13 -6.76 -12.50
C LYS A 65 16.45 -7.05 -13.24
N ASP A 66 16.90 -6.14 -14.11
CA ASP A 66 18.11 -6.32 -14.93
C ASP A 66 19.35 -5.60 -14.32
N ASP A 67 19.22 -4.92 -13.17
CA ASP A 67 20.33 -4.25 -12.50
C ASP A 67 21.05 -5.20 -11.53
N ALA A 68 22.28 -5.61 -11.89
CA ALA A 68 23.12 -6.51 -11.07
C ALA A 68 23.40 -5.96 -9.66
N ASP A 69 23.54 -4.64 -9.50
CA ASP A 69 23.77 -3.98 -8.19
C ASP A 69 22.57 -4.14 -7.22
N LEU A 70 21.41 -4.51 -7.75
CA LEU A 70 20.13 -4.57 -7.04
C LEU A 70 19.60 -5.99 -6.90
N GLU A 71 20.24 -6.99 -7.52
CA GLU A 71 19.81 -8.39 -7.49
C GLU A 71 19.60 -8.91 -6.06
N ASP A 72 20.58 -8.67 -5.17
CA ASP A 72 20.51 -9.06 -3.76
C ASP A 72 19.41 -8.33 -2.95
N ALA A 73 18.93 -7.19 -3.45
CA ALA A 73 17.91 -6.39 -2.79
C ALA A 73 16.50 -6.66 -3.34
N ILE A 74 16.37 -7.45 -4.42
CA ILE A 74 15.07 -7.80 -4.99
C ILE A 74 14.46 -8.95 -4.17
N PRO A 75 13.23 -8.80 -3.65
CA PRO A 75 12.53 -9.88 -2.98
C PRO A 75 12.43 -11.14 -3.85
N THR A 76 12.60 -12.29 -3.22
CA THR A 76 12.52 -13.62 -3.82
C THR A 76 11.18 -13.83 -4.51
N ARG A 77 11.13 -14.71 -5.50
CA ARG A 77 9.88 -15.06 -6.22
C ARG A 77 8.74 -15.47 -5.28
N ALA A 78 9.04 -16.15 -4.17
CA ALA A 78 8.04 -16.54 -3.17
C ALA A 78 7.46 -15.33 -2.42
N GLU A 79 8.33 -14.44 -1.94
CA GLU A 79 7.96 -13.17 -1.28
C GLU A 79 7.11 -12.31 -2.22
N ASN A 80 7.53 -12.19 -3.47
CA ASN A 80 6.79 -11.50 -4.52
C ASN A 80 5.38 -12.05 -4.76
N ARG A 81 5.16 -13.36 -4.59
CA ARG A 81 3.81 -13.95 -4.69
C ARG A 81 2.94 -13.56 -3.50
N ARG A 82 3.49 -13.61 -2.28
CA ARG A 82 2.79 -13.19 -1.04
C ARG A 82 2.43 -11.70 -1.10
N LEU A 83 3.37 -10.86 -1.50
CA LEU A 83 3.15 -9.42 -1.69
C LEU A 83 2.07 -9.10 -2.73
N LYS A 84 1.95 -9.90 -3.80
CA LYS A 84 0.87 -9.75 -4.79
C LYS A 84 -0.50 -10.09 -4.22
N ALA A 85 -0.58 -11.16 -3.42
CA ALA A 85 -1.83 -11.52 -2.73
C ALA A 85 -2.25 -10.40 -1.76
N LEU A 86 -1.31 -9.92 -0.94
CA LEU A 86 -1.53 -8.78 -0.04
C LEU A 86 -2.00 -7.53 -0.78
N HIS A 87 -1.36 -7.18 -1.89
CA HIS A 87 -1.76 -6.02 -2.70
C HIS A 87 -3.17 -6.18 -3.29
N ALA A 88 -3.59 -7.39 -3.65
CA ALA A 88 -4.95 -7.66 -4.13
C ALA A 88 -6.00 -7.44 -3.03
N GLU A 89 -5.72 -7.91 -1.82
CA GLU A 89 -6.60 -7.67 -0.66
C GLU A 89 -6.71 -6.18 -0.31
N LEU A 90 -5.59 -5.46 -0.30
CA LEU A 90 -5.58 -4.01 -0.10
C LEU A 90 -6.35 -3.26 -1.20
N THR A 91 -6.28 -3.74 -2.44
CA THR A 91 -7.06 -3.17 -3.56
C THR A 91 -8.56 -3.34 -3.33
N ASN A 92 -8.99 -4.50 -2.83
CA ASN A 92 -10.41 -4.73 -2.51
C ASN A 92 -10.90 -3.73 -1.46
N VAL A 93 -10.15 -3.56 -0.37
CA VAL A 93 -10.47 -2.59 0.68
C VAL A 93 -10.51 -1.15 0.15
N GLU A 94 -9.52 -0.75 -0.64
CA GLU A 94 -9.48 0.60 -1.26
C GLU A 94 -10.63 0.81 -2.26
N SER A 95 -11.04 -0.22 -2.99
CA SER A 95 -12.20 -0.15 -3.88
C SER A 95 -13.51 0.02 -3.10
N GLY A 96 -13.64 -0.69 -1.98
CA GLY A 96 -14.78 -0.59 -1.07
C GLY A 96 -14.88 0.78 -0.41
N THR A 97 -13.79 1.32 0.12
CA THR A 97 -13.77 2.66 0.71
C THR A 97 -14.09 3.74 -0.32
N LYS A 98 -13.57 3.62 -1.56
CA LYS A 98 -13.95 4.53 -2.66
C LYS A 98 -15.42 4.43 -3.04
N ALA A 99 -15.97 3.21 -3.11
CA ALA A 99 -17.38 3.00 -3.41
C ALA A 99 -18.27 3.66 -2.36
N LEU A 100 -17.94 3.48 -1.07
CA LEU A 100 -18.59 4.14 0.06
C LEU A 100 -18.50 5.68 -0.01
N GLN A 101 -17.36 6.22 -0.44
CA GLN A 101 -17.17 7.67 -0.61
C GLN A 101 -17.94 8.25 -1.81
N SER A 102 -18.22 7.45 -2.83
CA SER A 102 -18.85 7.89 -4.09
C SER A 102 -20.38 7.92 -4.04
N THR A 103 -20.97 7.09 -3.18
CA THR A 103 -22.42 6.90 -3.10
C THR A 103 -22.97 7.63 -1.88
N LYS A 104 -24.23 8.11 -1.92
CA LYS A 104 -24.97 8.49 -0.70
C LYS A 104 -25.34 7.21 0.06
N VAL A 105 -24.33 6.58 0.68
CA VAL A 105 -24.51 5.34 1.43
C VAL A 105 -25.14 5.67 2.78
N SER A 106 -26.19 4.93 3.15
CA SER A 106 -26.76 4.98 4.50
C SER A 106 -25.70 4.52 5.50
N MET A 107 -25.65 5.11 6.69
CA MET A 107 -24.72 4.66 7.73
C MET A 107 -24.87 3.16 8.05
N ALA A 108 -26.05 2.59 7.85
CA ALA A 108 -26.30 1.16 8.03
C ALA A 108 -25.59 0.29 6.98
N ASP A 109 -25.60 0.69 5.71
CA ASP A 109 -24.91 -0.03 4.63
C ASP A 109 -23.39 0.09 4.76
N ALA A 110 -22.91 1.27 5.18
CA ALA A 110 -21.50 1.47 5.50
C ALA A 110 -21.05 0.59 6.67
N HIS A 111 -21.92 0.43 7.69
CA HIS A 111 -21.69 -0.43 8.83
C HIS A 111 -21.72 -1.93 8.46
N LEU A 112 -22.62 -2.35 7.57
CA LEU A 112 -22.67 -3.73 7.07
C LEU A 112 -21.43 -4.07 6.25
N PHE A 113 -21.02 -3.20 5.32
CA PHE A 113 -19.78 -3.38 4.56
C PHE A 113 -18.56 -3.53 5.48
N LEU A 114 -18.56 -2.75 6.57
CA LEU A 114 -17.55 -2.80 7.61
C LEU A 114 -17.47 -4.15 8.31
N MET A 115 -18.64 -4.73 8.59
CA MET A 115 -18.78 -6.00 9.29
C MET A 115 -18.47 -7.19 8.38
N ASP A 116 -18.95 -7.20 7.13
CA ASP A 116 -18.69 -8.28 6.17
C ASP A 116 -17.22 -8.36 5.72
N SER A 117 -16.50 -7.24 5.76
CA SER A 117 -15.07 -7.20 5.45
C SER A 117 -14.17 -7.71 6.59
N SER A 118 -14.75 -8.10 7.74
CA SER A 118 -14.01 -8.52 8.93
C SER A 118 -14.67 -9.75 9.58
N PRO A 119 -14.10 -10.96 9.49
CA PRO A 119 -14.66 -12.14 10.16
C PRO A 119 -14.71 -12.03 11.69
N CYS A 120 -14.04 -11.05 12.30
CA CYS A 120 -14.06 -10.82 13.75
C CYS A 120 -14.02 -9.31 14.08
N ALA A 121 -14.73 -8.92 15.12
CA ALA A 121 -14.95 -7.55 15.60
C ALA A 121 -13.66 -6.72 15.83
N PRO A 122 -13.73 -5.36 15.80
CA PRO A 122 -12.54 -4.52 15.79
C PRO A 122 -11.95 -4.36 17.20
N ARG A 123 -10.64 -4.63 17.36
CA ARG A 123 -9.90 -4.35 18.61
C ARG A 123 -8.77 -3.32 18.49
N SER A 124 -8.64 -2.61 17.38
CA SER A 124 -7.61 -1.56 17.27
C SER A 124 -8.16 -0.30 16.62
N LEU A 125 -8.27 0.77 17.42
CA LEU A 125 -8.71 2.11 17.02
C LEU A 125 -7.78 2.75 15.95
N SER A 126 -6.56 2.25 15.82
CA SER A 126 -5.49 2.82 14.97
C SER A 126 -5.79 2.75 13.47
N ILE A 127 -6.43 1.66 13.02
CA ILE A 127 -6.82 1.47 11.62
C ILE A 127 -8.05 2.35 11.29
N TRP A 128 -8.99 2.44 12.22
CA TRP A 128 -10.23 3.23 12.09
C TRP A 128 -9.95 4.72 12.00
N VAL A 129 -9.04 5.23 12.82
CA VAL A 129 -8.65 6.65 12.77
C VAL A 129 -8.08 7.02 11.40
N ASN A 130 -7.32 6.15 10.75
CA ASN A 130 -6.71 6.45 9.45
C ASN A 130 -7.63 6.30 8.24
N VAL A 131 -8.56 5.33 8.27
CA VAL A 131 -9.67 5.25 7.27
C VAL A 131 -10.56 6.48 7.40
N LEU A 132 -10.91 6.87 8.63
CA LEU A 132 -11.71 8.07 8.90
C LEU A 132 -10.99 9.37 8.50
N ILE A 133 -9.67 9.47 8.76
CA ILE A 133 -8.82 10.61 8.33
C ILE A 133 -8.72 10.68 6.80
N SER A 134 -8.61 9.56 6.08
CA SER A 134 -8.63 9.58 4.60
C SER A 134 -10.00 10.00 4.05
N CYS A 135 -11.09 9.57 4.68
CA CYS A 135 -12.44 10.01 4.32
C CYS A 135 -12.66 11.51 4.58
N THR A 136 -12.10 12.09 5.65
CA THR A 136 -12.23 13.52 5.97
C THR A 136 -11.30 14.41 5.15
N GLN A 137 -10.06 13.99 4.85
CA GLN A 137 -9.13 14.83 4.06
C GLN A 137 -9.52 14.96 2.58
N ARG A 138 -10.38 14.08 2.06
CA ARG A 138 -10.83 14.11 0.65
C ARG A 138 -12.18 14.83 0.45
N THR A 139 -13.03 14.92 1.46
CA THR A 139 -14.27 15.74 1.41
C THR A 139 -13.97 17.24 1.54
N LEU A 140 -12.88 17.62 2.22
CA LEU A 140 -12.41 19.00 2.36
C LEU A 140 -11.65 19.58 1.15
N LYS A 141 -11.41 18.78 0.10
CA LYS A 141 -10.66 19.20 -1.12
C LYS A 141 -11.51 19.40 -2.37
N ARG A 142 -12.84 19.49 -2.27
CA ARG A 142 -13.66 19.95 -3.40
C ARG A 142 -13.83 21.47 -3.31
N PRO A 143 -13.27 22.29 -4.23
CA PRO A 143 -13.80 23.62 -4.42
C PRO A 143 -15.21 23.50 -5.00
N VAL A 144 -16.09 24.39 -4.55
CA VAL A 144 -17.46 24.59 -5.08
C VAL A 144 -17.38 25.07 -6.53
#